data_AF-A0A2T5M3W6-F1
#
_entry.id   AF-A0A2T5M3W6-F1
#
_cell.length_a   1.000
_cell.length_b   1.000
_cell.length_c   1.000
_cell.angle_alpha   90.00
_cell.angle_beta   90.00
_cell.angle_gamma   90.00
#
_symmetry.space_group_name_H-M   'P 1'
#
loop_
_entity.id
_entity.type
_entity.pdbx_description
1 polymer ?
#
loop_
_entity_poly.entity_id
_entity_poly.type
_entity_poly.pdbx_seq_one_letter_code
_entity_poly.pdbx_strand_id
1 'polypeptide(L)'
;MLTSRYWRYQGDLNRRNIIVSSFNPVQIVVVDWEQAGWYPDYWEYSKACFTCRYEDEWRKDFIDKVSQPRTDVYFVFFRLYPGDGRRLTLTFCRYYNKA
;
A
#
# COMPACT_ATOMS: atom_id res chain seq x y z
N MET A 1 22.47 11.93 3.85
CA MET A 1 21.27 12.02 4.72
C MET A 1 20.05 11.68 3.88
N LEU A 2 19.55 10.45 3.98
CA LEU A 2 18.27 10.10 3.38
C LEU A 2 17.19 10.75 4.25
N THR A 3 16.59 11.83 3.77
CA THR A 3 15.40 12.40 4.39
C THR A 3 14.28 11.39 4.17
N SER A 4 14.08 10.44 5.09
CA SER A 4 12.91 9.56 5.06
C SER A 4 11.70 10.45 5.28
N ARG A 5 11.09 10.81 4.16
CA ARG A 5 10.00 11.76 4.07
C ARG A 5 8.73 10.94 4.30
N TYR A 6 8.17 11.01 5.51
CA TYR A 6 6.93 10.34 5.86
C TYR A 6 5.75 11.04 5.16
N TRP A 7 5.01 10.30 4.34
CA TRP A 7 3.80 10.76 3.66
C TRP A 7 2.60 9.98 4.22
N ARG A 8 1.40 10.57 4.14
CA ARG A 8 0.17 9.86 4.51
C ARG A 8 -0.18 8.92 3.36
N TYR A 9 -0.07 7.62 3.61
CA TYR A 9 -0.41 6.58 2.63
C TYR A 9 -1.70 5.89 3.02
N GLN A 10 -2.40 5.33 2.03
CA GLN A 10 -3.71 4.72 2.26
C GLN A 10 -3.59 3.39 3.03
N GLY A 11 -2.50 2.65 2.82
CA GLY A 11 -2.12 1.52 3.65
C GLY A 11 -2.89 0.22 3.40
N ASP A 12 -3.81 0.15 2.44
CA ASP A 12 -4.42 -1.06 1.87
C ASP A 12 -4.94 -0.77 0.44
N LEU A 13 -4.04 -0.40 -0.47
CA LEU A 13 -4.36 0.00 -1.84
C LEU A 13 -4.65 -1.22 -2.72
N ASN A 14 -5.75 -1.90 -2.41
CA ASN A 14 -6.28 -3.02 -3.14
C ASN A 14 -7.40 -2.57 -4.09
N ARG A 15 -7.56 -3.23 -5.23
CA ARG A 15 -8.63 -2.97 -6.20
C ARG A 15 -10.02 -2.92 -5.56
N ARG A 16 -10.27 -3.73 -4.51
CA ARG A 16 -11.53 -3.75 -3.74
C ARG A 16 -11.86 -2.44 -3.00
N ASN A 17 -10.84 -1.62 -2.75
CA ASN A 17 -10.94 -0.35 -2.02
C ASN A 17 -11.01 0.86 -2.98
N ILE A 18 -11.10 0.63 -4.28
CA ILE A 18 -11.20 1.67 -5.31
C ILE A 18 -12.55 1.52 -6.00
N ILE A 19 -13.39 2.55 -5.88
CA ILE A 19 -14.69 2.62 -6.53
C ILE A 19 -14.57 3.57 -7.71
N VAL A 20 -15.00 3.12 -8.89
CA VAL A 20 -15.02 3.90 -10.13
C VAL A 20 -16.48 4.11 -10.53
N SER A 21 -16.89 5.36 -10.74
CA SER A 21 -18.25 5.66 -11.18
C SER A 21 -18.48 5.21 -12.63
N SER A 22 -19.71 4.79 -12.92
CA SER A 22 -20.16 4.47 -14.29
C SER A 22 -20.71 5.68 -15.05
N PHE A 23 -20.93 6.80 -14.37
CA PHE A 23 -21.44 8.05 -14.95
C PHE A 23 -20.30 9.00 -15.31
N ASN A 24 -20.60 9.97 -16.19
CA ASN A 24 -19.67 10.98 -16.65
C ASN A 24 -19.94 12.33 -15.93
N PRO A 25 -18.90 13.04 -15.43
CA PRO A 25 -17.48 12.65 -15.46
C PRO A 25 -17.17 11.47 -14.53
N VAL A 26 -16.22 10.62 -14.95
CA VAL A 26 -15.74 9.49 -14.16
C VAL A 26 -15.14 10.00 -12.85
N GLN A 27 -15.60 9.45 -11.73
CA GLN A 27 -15.12 9.71 -10.39
C GLN A 27 -14.45 8.46 -9.85
N ILE A 28 -13.29 8.66 -9.21
CA ILE A 28 -12.54 7.60 -8.53
C ILE A 28 -12.55 7.93 -7.05
N VAL A 29 -13.07 7.04 -6.23
CA VAL A 29 -13.13 7.18 -4.78
C VAL A 29 -12.35 6.04 -4.14
N VAL A 30 -11.40 6.38 -3.29
CA VAL A 30 -10.68 5.41 -2.47
C VAL A 30 -11.37 5.32 -1.11
N VAL A 31 -11.70 4.10 -0.69
CA VAL A 31 -12.40 3.80 0.57
C VAL A 31 -11.51 2.97 1.49
N ASP A 32 -12.05 2.60 2.66
CA ASP A 32 -11.38 1.74 3.64
C ASP A 32 -10.03 2.32 4.14
N TRP A 33 -10.11 3.52 4.73
CA TRP A 33 -8.96 4.27 5.24
C TRP A 33 -8.51 3.85 6.64
N GLU A 34 -9.02 2.74 7.18
CA GLU A 34 -8.73 2.30 8.56
C GLU A 34 -7.23 2.01 8.79
N GLN A 35 -6.52 1.68 7.71
CA GLN A 35 -5.09 1.38 7.71
C GLN A 35 -4.21 2.58 7.31
N ALA A 36 -4.81 3.73 7.03
CA ALA A 36 -4.10 4.92 6.61
C ALA A 36 -3.23 5.48 7.74
N GLY A 37 -2.06 5.99 7.38
CA GLY A 37 -1.11 6.47 8.38
C GLY A 37 0.17 7.01 7.76
N TRP A 38 1.06 7.46 8.63
CA TRP A 38 2.39 7.90 8.27
C TRP A 38 3.31 6.70 8.22
N TYR A 39 3.69 6.31 7.00
CA TYR A 39 4.61 5.20 6.78
C TYR A 39 5.82 5.64 5.97
N PRO A 40 6.92 4.87 6.02
CA PRO A 40 7.99 5.00 5.04
C PRO A 40 7.45 4.91 3.61
N ASP A 41 8.12 5.59 2.68
CA ASP A 41 7.68 5.70 1.28
C ASP A 41 7.51 4.35 0.58
N TYR A 42 8.30 3.35 0.95
CA TYR A 42 8.24 2.01 0.39
C TYR A 42 7.02 1.19 0.85
N TRP A 43 6.30 1.63 1.88
CA TRP A 43 5.28 0.84 2.55
C TRP A 43 4.08 0.54 1.66
N GLU A 44 3.60 1.53 0.91
CA GLU A 44 2.45 1.38 0.03
C GLU A 44 2.75 0.39 -1.11
N TYR A 45 3.91 0.52 -1.75
CA TYR A 45 4.37 -0.42 -2.78
C TYR A 45 4.50 -1.84 -2.25
N SER A 46 5.21 -1.99 -1.13
CA SER A 46 5.53 -3.30 -0.55
C SER A 46 4.27 -4.05 -0.14
N LYS A 47 3.30 -3.33 0.45
CA LYS A 47 2.04 -3.92 0.87
C LYS A 47 1.12 -4.23 -0.29
N ALA A 48 0.97 -3.34 -1.28
CA ALA A 48 0.17 -3.61 -2.45
C ALA A 48 0.66 -4.87 -3.18
N CYS A 49 1.99 -5.04 -3.27
CA CYS A 49 2.60 -6.27 -3.77
C CYS A 49 2.28 -7.48 -2.88
N PHE A 50 2.33 -7.32 -1.56
CA PHE A 50 2.13 -8.42 -0.61
C PHE A 50 0.67 -8.93 -0.57
N THR A 51 -0.31 -8.07 -0.79
CA THR A 51 -1.75 -8.42 -0.69
C THR A 51 -2.34 -8.99 -1.98
N CYS A 52 -1.54 -9.08 -3.04
CA CYS A 52 -1.97 -9.55 -4.37
C CYS A 52 -1.08 -10.71 -4.82
N ARG A 53 -1.64 -11.67 -5.58
CA ARG A 53 -0.85 -12.78 -6.11
C ARG A 53 0.14 -12.25 -7.14
N TYR A 54 1.25 -12.97 -7.31
CA TYR A 54 2.28 -12.58 -8.26
C TYR A 54 1.77 -12.54 -9.69
N GLU A 55 0.82 -13.43 -10.01
CA GLU A 55 0.24 -13.57 -11.33
C GLU A 55 -0.84 -12.53 -11.64
N ASP A 56 -1.38 -11.84 -10.63
CA ASP A 56 -2.49 -10.92 -10.77
C ASP A 56 -2.12 -9.71 -11.63
N GLU A 57 -2.97 -9.40 -12.60
CA GLU A 57 -2.88 -8.22 -13.47
C GLU A 57 -2.74 -6.92 -12.65
N TRP A 58 -3.42 -6.85 -11.50
CA TRP A 58 -3.26 -5.72 -10.58
C TRP A 58 -1.80 -5.47 -10.21
N ARG A 59 -1.04 -6.53 -9.92
CA ARG A 59 0.37 -6.42 -9.55
C ARG A 59 1.26 -6.12 -10.75
N LYS A 60 1.01 -6.77 -11.88
CA LYS A 60 1.86 -6.63 -13.08
C LYS A 60 1.67 -5.29 -13.79
N ASP A 61 0.43 -4.83 -13.90
CA ASP A 61 0.07 -3.74 -14.81
C ASP A 61 -0.28 -2.43 -14.11
N PHE A 62 -0.65 -2.47 -12.82
CA PHE A 62 -1.17 -1.29 -12.13
C PHE A 62 -0.30 -0.80 -10.97
N ILE A 63 0.22 -1.69 -10.12
CA ILE A 63 1.00 -1.28 -8.94
C ILE A 63 2.23 -0.44 -9.34
N ASP A 64 2.98 -0.87 -10.34
CA ASP A 64 4.18 -0.15 -10.82
C ASP A 64 3.84 1.17 -11.55
N LYS A 65 2.60 1.35 -12.01
CA LYS A 65 2.15 2.59 -12.68
C LYS A 65 1.59 3.61 -11.69
N VAL A 66 0.93 3.14 -10.62
CA VAL A 66 0.24 3.98 -9.62
C VAL A 66 1.18 4.33 -8.46
N SER A 67 2.19 3.49 -8.19
CA SER A 67 3.18 3.71 -7.13
C SER A 67 4.60 3.74 -7.71
N GLN A 68 5.53 4.39 -7.01
CA GLN A 68 6.93 4.34 -7.40
C GLN A 68 7.48 2.93 -7.14
N PRO A 69 8.04 2.24 -8.16
CA PRO A 69 8.63 0.94 -7.94
C PRO A 69 9.76 1.01 -6.90
N ARG A 70 9.66 0.15 -5.89
CA ARG A 70 10.59 0.07 -4.74
C ARG A 70 11.02 -1.39 -4.56
N THR A 71 11.54 -1.96 -5.65
CA THR A 71 11.92 -3.38 -5.74
C THR A 71 13.12 -3.74 -4.87
N ASP A 72 14.00 -2.77 -4.62
CA ASP A 72 15.18 -2.86 -3.75
C ASP A 72 14.80 -3.13 -2.29
N VAL A 73 13.76 -2.48 -1.80
CA VAL A 73 13.27 -2.59 -0.42
C VAL A 73 12.18 -3.64 -0.23
N TYR A 74 11.49 -4.03 -1.31
CA TYR A 74 10.48 -5.09 -1.26
C TYR A 74 11.04 -6.42 -0.71
N PHE A 75 12.22 -6.84 -1.17
CA PHE A 75 12.85 -8.07 -0.71
C PHE A 75 13.24 -8.02 0.78
N VAL A 76 13.65 -6.84 1.26
CA VAL A 76 13.95 -6.61 2.67
C VAL A 76 12.67 -6.67 3.50
N PHE A 77 11.59 -6.04 3.04
CA PHE A 77 10.27 -6.10 3.68
C PHE A 77 9.77 -7.54 3.83
N PHE A 78 9.86 -8.34 2.77
CA PHE A 78 9.45 -9.75 2.80
C PHE A 78 10.28 -10.59 3.79
N ARG A 79 11.58 -10.31 3.91
CA ARG A 79 12.45 -10.99 4.89
C ARG A 79 12.17 -10.59 6.33
N LEU A 80 11.90 -9.31 6.58
CA LEU A 80 11.64 -8.80 7.93
C LEU A 80 10.26 -9.19 8.46
N TYR A 81 9.31 -9.43 7.56
CA TYR A 81 7.93 -9.69 7.91
C TYR A 81 7.39 -10.97 7.26
N PRO A 82 7.88 -12.16 7.65
CA PRO A 82 7.36 -13.42 7.17
C PRO A 82 6.00 -13.72 7.83
N GLY A 83 4.90 -13.24 7.25
CA GLY A 83 3.56 -13.48 7.79
C GLY A 83 2.46 -12.63 7.16
N ASP A 84 1.22 -12.75 7.67
CA ASP A 84 0.04 -12.02 7.16
C ASP A 84 0.21 -10.50 7.25
N GLY A 85 0.29 -9.85 6.07
CA GLY A 85 0.45 -8.41 5.91
C GLY A 85 -0.66 -7.57 6.55
N ARG A 86 -1.87 -8.12 6.75
CA ARG A 86 -2.96 -7.41 7.45
C ARG A 86 -2.67 -7.22 8.93
N ARG A 87 -2.15 -8.26 9.59
CA ARG A 87 -1.84 -8.24 11.03
C ARG A 87 -0.67 -7.31 11.35
N LEU A 88 0.31 -7.26 10.45
CA LEU A 88 1.43 -6.31 10.51
C LEU A 88 0.95 -4.88 10.38
N THR A 89 0.01 -4.63 9.47
CA THR A 89 -0.51 -3.28 9.28
C THR A 89 -1.20 -2.74 10.50
N LEU A 90 -2.15 -3.48 11.07
CA LEU A 90 -2.87 -3.00 12.27
C LEU A 90 -1.91 -2.73 13.43
N THR A 91 -0.83 -3.51 13.55
CA THR A 91 0.24 -3.28 14.53
C THR A 91 0.97 -1.96 14.24
N PHE A 92 1.38 -1.73 12.99
CA PHE A 92 2.07 -0.51 12.58
C PHE A 92 1.16 0.73 12.63
N CYS A 93 -0.09 0.66 12.17
CA CYS A 93 -1.11 1.71 12.34
C CYS A 93 -1.20 2.12 13.81
N ARG A 94 -1.38 1.14 14.71
CA ARG A 94 -1.51 1.40 16.14
C ARG A 94 -0.24 1.95 16.78
N TYR A 95 0.92 1.65 16.22
CA TYR A 95 2.20 2.14 16.72
C TYR A 95 2.53 3.54 16.22
N TYR A 96 2.31 3.81 14.93
CA TYR A 96 2.67 5.08 14.26
C TYR A 96 1.55 6.12 14.28
N ASN A 97 0.27 5.73 14.35
CA ASN A 97 -0.86 6.65 14.55
C ASN A 97 -1.19 6.84 16.05
N LYS A 98 -0.28 6.47 16.96
CA LYS A 98 -0.41 6.68 18.41
C LYS A 98 0.02 8.08 18.88
N ALA A 99 0.12 9.02 17.94
CA ALA A 99 0.36 10.44 18.20
C ALA A 99 -0.96 11.21 18.20
#